data_AF-A0A2E5MPD5-F1
#
_entry.id   AF-A0A2E5MPD5-F1
#
_cell.length_a   1.000
_cell.length_b   1.000
_cell.length_c   1.000
_cell.angle_alpha   90.00
_cell.angle_beta   90.00
_cell.angle_gamma   90.00
#
_symmetry.space_group_name_H-M   'P 1'
#
loop_
_entity.id
_entity.type
_entity.pdbx_description
1 polymer ?
#
loop_
_entity_poly.entity_id
_entity_poly.type
_entity_poly.pdbx_seq_one_letter_code
_entity_poly.pdbx_strand_id
1 'polypeptide(L)'
;MGRDSGRDAFKTEMKLRLLENNLEVYADPLPGDQEDSLVREEVEHVSGRVAGRTVAALVRRWLKERNPHYLDWALTYCFQRGVPSTDTLWRLACTQAERRHGGEEALGSRVKILKEHAKESVLRLMVSLIYVGKTLEQSSRLAANAYRELYSDFKPYKASSLEQEYLKQFRKTGRESQFFSVWDDLGPHNNGQEVWLQVAELIPEVEDDLKGERR
;
A
#
# COMPACT_ATOMS: atom_id res chain seq x y z
N MET A 1 -24.39 5.46 -18.46
CA MET A 1 -23.02 5.90 -18.14
C MET A 1 -22.75 6.07 -16.63
N GLY A 2 -23.53 5.47 -15.71
CA GLY A 2 -23.41 5.78 -14.27
C GLY A 2 -22.82 4.70 -13.34
N ARG A 3 -22.61 3.46 -13.80
CA ARG A 3 -22.16 2.36 -12.91
C ARG A 3 -20.64 2.24 -12.80
N ASP A 4 -19.90 2.56 -13.86
CA ASP A 4 -18.44 2.40 -13.86
C ASP A 4 -17.73 3.47 -13.01
N SER A 5 -18.27 4.70 -12.96
CA SER A 5 -17.70 5.79 -12.17
C SER A 5 -17.63 5.47 -10.67
N GLY A 6 -18.63 4.78 -10.12
CA GLY A 6 -18.63 4.38 -8.70
C GLY A 6 -17.58 3.31 -8.39
N ARG A 7 -17.41 2.34 -9.30
CA ARG A 7 -16.44 1.25 -9.11
C ARG A 7 -15.00 1.76 -9.19
N ASP A 8 -14.71 2.68 -10.10
CA ASP A 8 -13.36 3.25 -10.24
C ASP A 8 -12.99 4.18 -9.08
N ALA A 9 -13.95 4.97 -8.59
CA ALA A 9 -13.76 5.77 -7.38
C ALA A 9 -13.46 4.88 -6.16
N PHE A 10 -14.22 3.80 -6.00
CA PHE A 10 -13.98 2.81 -4.95
C PHE A 10 -12.59 2.17 -5.02
N LYS A 11 -12.18 1.70 -6.21
CA LYS A 11 -10.84 1.10 -6.41
C LYS A 11 -9.72 2.08 -6.07
N THR A 12 -9.91 3.35 -6.42
CA THR A 12 -8.94 4.42 -6.14
C THR A 12 -8.82 4.67 -4.63
N GLU A 13 -9.95 4.87 -3.96
CA GLU A 13 -9.98 5.10 -2.51
C GLU A 13 -9.41 3.92 -1.72
N MET A 14 -9.74 2.67 -2.10
CA MET A 14 -9.19 1.50 -1.42
C MET A 14 -7.66 1.39 -1.57
N LYS A 15 -7.12 1.71 -2.75
CA LYS A 15 -5.65 1.74 -2.96
C LYS A 15 -4.97 2.81 -2.10
N LEU A 16 -5.59 3.99 -1.96
CA LEU A 16 -5.08 5.06 -1.12
C LEU A 16 -5.07 4.67 0.36
N ARG A 17 -6.16 4.08 0.87
CA ARG A 17 -6.23 3.62 2.27
C ARG A 17 -5.17 2.56 2.61
N LEU A 18 -4.94 1.62 1.69
CA LEU A 18 -3.90 0.58 1.88
C LEU A 18 -2.49 1.17 1.93
N LEU A 19 -2.26 2.26 1.20
CA LEU A 19 -0.98 2.96 1.20
C LEU A 19 -0.78 3.77 2.49
N GLU A 20 -1.78 4.56 2.91
CA GLU A 20 -1.69 5.45 4.08
C GLU A 20 -1.55 4.70 5.41
N ASN A 21 -2.02 3.46 5.46
CA ASN A 21 -1.91 2.61 6.65
C ASN A 21 -0.75 1.60 6.58
N ASN A 22 0.18 1.78 5.66
CA ASN A 22 1.41 0.99 5.61
C ASN A 22 2.33 1.33 6.80
N LEU A 23 2.90 0.32 7.47
CA LEU A 23 3.88 0.52 8.56
C LEU A 23 5.03 1.47 8.20
N GLU A 24 5.43 1.49 6.94
CA GLU A 24 6.52 2.37 6.52
C GLU A 24 6.18 3.85 6.57
N VAL A 25 4.90 4.21 6.55
CA VAL A 25 4.42 5.57 6.85
C VAL A 25 4.77 5.97 8.29
N TYR A 26 4.87 4.98 9.18
CA TYR A 26 5.20 5.19 10.60
C TYR A 26 6.66 4.90 10.94
N ALA A 27 7.45 4.41 9.99
CA ALA A 27 8.86 4.13 10.22
C ALA A 27 9.65 5.43 10.35
N ASP A 28 10.60 5.46 11.29
CA ASP A 28 11.50 6.59 11.48
C ASP A 28 12.23 6.95 10.17
N PRO A 29 12.50 8.24 9.92
CA PRO A 29 13.35 8.68 8.83
C PRO A 29 14.68 7.94 8.82
N LEU A 30 15.25 7.76 7.63
CA LEU A 30 16.62 7.28 7.54
C LEU A 30 17.56 8.31 8.20
N PRO A 31 18.62 7.87 8.90
CA PRO A 31 19.53 8.78 9.57
C PRO A 31 20.24 9.72 8.57
N GLY A 32 20.36 11.00 8.95
CA GLY A 32 20.99 12.08 8.18
C GLY A 32 20.00 13.07 7.56
N ASP A 33 20.53 14.12 6.91
CA ASP A 33 19.74 15.11 6.15
C ASP A 33 19.25 14.52 4.83
N GLN A 34 18.39 13.51 4.92
CA GLN A 34 17.91 12.77 3.76
C GLN A 34 16.69 13.46 3.13
N GLU A 35 16.64 13.39 1.80
CA GLU A 35 15.62 14.03 0.97
C GLU A 35 14.19 13.58 1.33
N ASP A 36 14.01 12.40 1.94
CA ASP A 36 12.71 11.94 2.44
C ASP A 36 12.22 12.76 3.65
N SER A 37 13.11 13.21 4.52
CA SER A 37 12.77 14.08 5.67
C SER A 37 12.33 15.47 5.20
N LEU A 38 13.03 16.04 4.22
CA LEU A 38 12.65 17.31 3.60
C LEU A 38 11.30 17.21 2.92
N VAL A 39 11.08 16.16 2.10
CA VAL A 39 9.78 15.91 1.46
C VAL A 39 8.68 15.74 2.50
N ARG A 40 8.94 15.03 3.61
CA ARG A 40 7.99 14.92 4.72
C ARG A 40 7.59 16.31 5.20
N GLU A 41 8.55 17.12 5.63
CA GLU A 41 8.28 18.43 6.24
C GLU A 41 7.56 19.38 5.28
N GLU A 42 7.98 19.44 4.02
CA GLU A 42 7.36 20.28 2.99
C GLU A 42 5.91 19.85 2.73
N VAL A 43 5.64 18.54 2.59
CA VAL A 43 4.29 18.03 2.34
C VAL A 43 3.41 18.13 3.59
N GLU A 44 3.96 17.86 4.79
CA GLU A 44 3.23 18.02 6.05
C GLU A 44 2.76 19.47 6.25
N HIS A 45 3.59 20.44 5.86
CA HIS A 45 3.25 21.86 5.93
C HIS A 45 2.03 22.22 5.06
N VAL A 46 1.90 21.59 3.88
CA VAL A 46 0.85 21.93 2.91
C VAL A 46 -0.42 21.10 3.09
N SER A 47 -0.28 19.83 3.47
CA SER A 47 -1.36 18.83 3.37
C SER A 47 -1.53 17.96 4.61
N GLY A 48 -0.75 18.22 5.66
CA GLY A 48 -0.87 17.56 6.95
C GLY A 48 -0.03 16.28 7.08
N ARG A 49 0.02 15.79 8.32
CA ARG A 49 0.96 14.73 8.76
C ARG A 49 0.85 13.42 7.97
N VAL A 50 -0.36 12.96 7.68
CA VAL A 50 -0.58 11.66 7.00
C VAL A 50 -0.01 11.68 5.58
N ALA A 51 -0.30 12.74 4.83
CA ALA A 51 0.20 12.90 3.46
C ALA A 51 1.74 12.99 3.45
N GLY A 52 2.31 13.83 4.32
CA GLY A 52 3.77 14.01 4.35
C GLY A 52 4.52 12.74 4.72
N ARG A 53 4.05 11.99 5.72
CA ARG A 53 4.62 10.68 6.07
C ARG A 53 4.50 9.66 4.93
N THR A 54 3.37 9.65 4.23
CA THR A 54 3.12 8.70 3.14
C THR A 54 4.04 8.95 1.96
N VAL A 55 4.14 10.21 1.52
CA VAL A 55 5.04 10.61 0.42
C VAL A 55 6.50 10.35 0.81
N ALA A 56 6.90 10.70 2.02
CA ALA A 56 8.26 10.44 2.52
C ALA A 56 8.61 8.96 2.56
N ALA A 57 7.70 8.09 3.00
CA ALA A 57 7.91 6.64 2.99
C ALA A 57 8.16 6.10 1.57
N LEU A 58 7.41 6.59 0.58
CA LEU A 58 7.62 6.23 -0.83
C LEU A 58 8.97 6.73 -1.36
N VAL A 59 9.34 7.97 -1.05
CA VAL A 59 10.67 8.53 -1.40
C VAL A 59 11.79 7.71 -0.75
N ARG A 60 11.64 7.33 0.53
CA ARG A 60 12.59 6.49 1.25
C ARG A 60 12.78 5.13 0.58
N ARG A 61 11.69 4.46 0.17
CA ARG A 61 11.76 3.22 -0.61
C ARG A 61 12.51 3.42 -1.91
N TRP A 62 12.24 4.51 -2.63
CA TRP A 62 12.98 4.85 -3.86
C TRP A 62 14.48 5.07 -3.58
N LEU A 63 14.85 5.80 -2.53
CA LEU A 63 16.25 6.04 -2.18
C LEU A 63 16.99 4.74 -1.83
N LYS A 64 16.32 3.82 -1.11
CA LYS A 64 16.88 2.54 -0.69
C LYS A 64 16.97 1.51 -1.82
N GLU A 65 15.89 1.32 -2.56
CA GLU A 65 15.76 0.26 -3.57
C GLU A 65 16.16 0.75 -4.97
N ARG A 66 16.35 2.07 -5.15
CA ARG A 66 16.60 2.73 -6.44
C ARG A 66 15.58 2.41 -7.52
N ASN A 67 14.35 2.07 -7.10
CA ASN A 67 13.28 1.68 -8.00
C ASN A 67 12.36 2.88 -8.33
N PRO A 68 12.33 3.37 -9.58
CA PRO A 68 11.60 4.57 -9.98
C PRO A 68 10.10 4.52 -9.66
N HIS A 69 9.53 3.32 -9.58
CA HIS A 69 8.10 3.13 -9.34
C HIS A 69 7.62 3.84 -8.06
N TYR A 70 8.41 3.82 -6.99
CA TYR A 70 7.98 4.45 -5.73
C TYR A 70 7.92 5.98 -5.84
N LEU A 71 8.82 6.58 -6.61
CA LEU A 71 8.82 8.02 -6.83
C LEU A 71 7.66 8.45 -7.75
N ASP A 72 7.41 7.70 -8.82
CA ASP A 72 6.23 7.90 -9.67
C ASP A 72 4.93 7.78 -8.85
N TRP A 73 4.92 6.84 -7.90
CA TRP A 73 3.77 6.64 -7.01
C TRP A 73 3.63 7.77 -5.99
N ALA A 74 4.72 8.31 -5.45
CA ALA A 74 4.69 9.48 -4.57
C ALA A 74 4.04 10.68 -5.28
N LEU A 75 4.43 10.95 -6.53
CA LEU A 75 3.83 12.01 -7.36
C LEU A 75 2.35 11.75 -7.64
N THR A 76 1.99 10.49 -7.97
CA THR A 76 0.60 10.10 -8.22
C THR A 76 -0.26 10.29 -6.97
N TYR A 77 0.25 9.93 -5.79
CA TYR A 77 -0.43 10.13 -4.51
C TYR A 77 -0.67 11.63 -4.27
N CYS A 78 0.34 12.47 -4.47
CA CYS A 78 0.18 13.92 -4.35
C CYS A 78 -0.91 14.45 -5.27
N PHE A 79 -0.88 14.06 -6.55
CA PHE A 79 -1.91 14.45 -7.52
C PHE A 79 -3.33 14.00 -7.11
N GLN A 80 -3.49 12.74 -6.69
CA GLN A 80 -4.79 12.19 -6.27
C GLN A 80 -5.36 12.88 -5.02
N ARG A 81 -4.49 13.40 -4.15
CA ARG A 81 -4.89 14.11 -2.92
C ARG A 81 -4.93 15.64 -3.10
N GLY A 82 -4.68 16.16 -4.31
CA GLY A 82 -4.62 17.60 -4.57
C GLY A 82 -3.45 18.31 -3.86
N VAL A 83 -2.41 17.56 -3.50
CA VAL A 83 -1.19 18.06 -2.87
C VAL A 83 -0.25 18.57 -3.97
N PRO A 84 0.15 19.86 -3.95
CA PRO A 84 1.13 20.35 -4.91
C PRO A 84 2.46 19.63 -4.69
N SER A 85 3.17 19.32 -5.79
CA SER A 85 4.52 18.77 -5.69
C SER A 85 5.43 19.80 -5.03
N THR A 86 6.19 19.37 -4.03
CA THR A 86 7.17 20.22 -3.36
C THR A 86 8.43 20.33 -4.20
N ASP A 87 9.26 21.34 -3.93
CA ASP A 87 10.51 21.58 -4.66
C ASP A 87 11.46 20.38 -4.56
N THR A 88 11.58 19.79 -3.35
CA THR A 88 12.40 18.59 -3.17
C THR A 88 11.85 17.44 -3.99
N LEU A 89 10.55 17.14 -3.91
CA LEU A 89 9.94 16.04 -4.67
C LEU A 89 10.09 16.23 -6.19
N TRP A 90 9.94 17.47 -6.67
CA TRP A 90 10.13 17.81 -8.08
C TRP A 90 11.58 17.57 -8.53
N ARG A 91 12.56 18.01 -7.74
CA ARG A 91 13.98 17.76 -8.01
C ARG A 91 14.29 16.26 -8.12
N LEU A 92 13.77 15.44 -7.20
CA LEU A 92 13.95 13.99 -7.26
C LEU A 92 13.35 13.40 -8.54
N ALA A 93 12.16 13.88 -8.94
CA ALA A 93 11.50 13.45 -10.16
C ALA A 93 12.35 13.78 -11.41
N CYS A 94 12.92 14.98 -11.46
CA CYS A 94 13.87 15.38 -12.51
C CYS A 94 15.11 14.49 -12.52
N THR A 95 15.74 14.24 -11.36
CA THR A 95 16.90 13.34 -11.26
C THR A 95 16.57 11.93 -11.76
N GLN A 96 15.38 11.41 -11.45
CA GLN A 96 14.94 10.12 -11.95
C GLN A 96 14.69 10.12 -13.47
N ALA A 97 14.18 11.21 -14.01
CA ALA A 97 13.99 11.38 -15.46
C ALA A 97 15.35 11.44 -16.20
N GLU A 98 16.34 12.16 -15.65
CA GLU A 98 17.70 12.20 -16.19
C GLU A 98 18.34 10.81 -16.23
N ARG A 99 18.21 10.02 -15.15
CA ARG A 99 18.69 8.62 -15.13
C ARG A 99 18.07 7.76 -16.21
N ARG A 100 16.76 7.91 -16.45
CA ARG A 100 16.07 7.20 -17.55
C ARG A 100 16.64 7.63 -18.90
N HIS A 101 16.86 8.92 -19.11
CA HIS A 101 17.41 9.43 -20.36
C HIS A 101 18.86 8.95 -20.59
N GLY A 102 19.66 8.85 -19.52
CA GLY A 102 21.02 8.32 -19.55
C GLY A 102 21.14 6.79 -19.70
N GLY A 103 20.01 6.05 -19.72
CA GLY A 103 20.01 4.59 -19.86
C GLY A 103 20.32 3.82 -18.56
N GLU A 104 20.33 4.49 -17.41
CA GLU A 104 20.50 3.88 -16.09
C GLU A 104 19.16 3.31 -15.58
N GLU A 105 18.54 2.43 -16.35
CA GLU A 105 17.27 1.81 -15.97
C GLU A 105 17.46 0.82 -14.80
N ALA A 106 16.65 0.97 -13.76
CA ALA A 106 16.69 0.12 -12.58
C ALA A 106 16.23 -1.32 -12.88
N LEU A 107 16.88 -2.27 -12.20
CA LEU A 107 16.69 -3.71 -12.33
C LEU A 107 15.28 -4.16 -11.91
N GLY A 108 14.48 -4.58 -12.88
CA GLY A 108 13.22 -5.32 -12.67
C GLY A 108 12.16 -4.96 -13.71
N SER A 109 11.48 -5.95 -14.31
CA SER A 109 10.36 -5.63 -15.19
C SER A 109 9.26 -4.95 -14.37
N ARG A 110 8.80 -3.77 -14.80
CA ARG A 110 7.70 -3.00 -14.18
C ARG A 110 6.54 -3.88 -13.74
N VAL A 111 6.20 -4.87 -14.55
CA VAL A 111 5.15 -5.87 -14.29
C VAL A 111 5.43 -6.69 -13.02
N LYS A 112 6.66 -7.15 -12.81
CA LYS A 112 7.05 -7.91 -11.61
C LYS A 112 6.88 -7.07 -10.35
N ILE A 113 7.34 -5.82 -10.40
CA ILE A 113 7.23 -4.87 -9.28
C ILE A 113 5.77 -4.61 -8.93
N LEU A 114 4.94 -4.27 -9.93
CA LEU A 114 3.52 -4.01 -9.71
C LEU A 114 2.80 -5.24 -9.14
N LYS A 115 3.17 -6.44 -9.59
CA LYS A 115 2.60 -7.69 -9.08
C LYS A 115 3.02 -7.99 -7.64
N GLU A 116 4.29 -7.79 -7.30
CA GLU A 116 4.79 -7.95 -5.94
C GLU A 116 4.14 -6.94 -4.99
N HIS A 117 4.01 -5.69 -5.45
CA HIS A 117 3.31 -4.64 -4.72
C HIS A 117 1.82 -4.96 -4.50
N ALA A 118 1.12 -5.41 -5.55
CA ALA A 118 -0.28 -5.82 -5.46
C ALA A 118 -0.46 -6.96 -4.44
N LYS A 119 0.47 -7.93 -4.44
CA LYS A 119 0.50 -9.03 -3.45
C LYS A 119 0.72 -8.49 -2.04
N GLU A 120 1.72 -7.64 -1.83
CA GLU A 120 2.03 -7.05 -0.53
C GLU A 120 0.82 -6.26 0.02
N SER A 121 0.15 -5.49 -0.84
CA SER A 121 -1.05 -4.72 -0.49
C SER A 121 -2.19 -5.60 0.03
N VAL A 122 -2.46 -6.74 -0.60
CA VAL A 122 -3.53 -7.64 -0.15
C VAL A 122 -3.15 -8.45 1.09
N LEU A 123 -1.86 -8.77 1.29
CA LEU A 123 -1.39 -9.34 2.56
C LEU A 123 -1.54 -8.35 3.72
N ARG A 124 -1.35 -7.05 3.46
CA ARG A 124 -1.60 -5.98 4.44
C ARG A 124 -3.08 -5.81 4.76
N LEU A 125 -3.94 -5.94 3.75
CA LEU A 125 -5.37 -6.04 3.97
C LEU A 125 -5.70 -7.23 4.88
N MET A 126 -5.09 -8.39 4.67
CA MET A 126 -5.33 -9.56 5.54
C MET A 126 -4.98 -9.30 7.01
N VAL A 127 -3.81 -8.70 7.32
CA VAL A 127 -3.46 -8.39 8.73
C VAL A 127 -4.45 -7.39 9.33
N SER A 128 -4.92 -6.43 8.54
CA SER A 128 -5.91 -5.45 8.98
C SER A 128 -7.27 -6.08 9.28
N LEU A 129 -7.72 -7.03 8.44
CA LEU A 129 -8.95 -7.78 8.65
C LEU A 129 -8.86 -8.69 9.88
N ILE A 130 -7.71 -9.32 10.09
CA ILE A 130 -7.47 -10.17 11.28
C ILE A 130 -7.49 -9.32 12.55
N TYR A 131 -6.92 -8.11 12.51
CA TYR A 131 -6.93 -7.18 13.64
C TYR A 131 -8.34 -6.81 14.08
N VAL A 132 -9.28 -6.64 13.14
CA VAL A 132 -10.71 -6.40 13.45
C VAL A 132 -11.53 -7.68 13.68
N GLY A 133 -10.86 -8.81 13.95
CA GLY A 133 -11.49 -10.04 14.40
C GLY A 133 -11.92 -11.02 13.32
N LYS A 134 -11.58 -10.79 12.03
CA LYS A 134 -11.82 -11.80 10.99
C LYS A 134 -10.85 -12.97 11.17
N THR A 135 -11.31 -14.18 10.86
CA THR A 135 -10.41 -15.35 10.86
C THR A 135 -9.40 -15.25 9.72
N LEU A 136 -8.29 -16.00 9.82
CA LEU A 136 -7.30 -16.06 8.73
C LEU A 136 -7.94 -16.54 7.41
N GLU A 137 -8.86 -17.51 7.49
CA GLU A 137 -9.59 -18.03 6.33
C GLU A 137 -10.53 -16.98 5.73
N GLN A 138 -11.30 -16.26 6.55
CA GLN A 138 -12.15 -15.17 6.06
C GLN A 138 -11.31 -14.06 5.40
N SER A 139 -10.19 -13.71 6.03
CA SER A 139 -9.30 -12.65 5.54
C SER A 139 -8.62 -13.03 4.23
N SER A 140 -8.18 -14.27 4.07
CA SER A 140 -7.54 -14.74 2.83
C SER A 140 -8.53 -14.78 1.66
N ARG A 141 -9.78 -15.15 1.92
CA ARG A 141 -10.90 -15.09 0.98
C ARG A 141 -11.17 -13.66 0.52
N LEU A 142 -11.40 -12.74 1.46
CA LEU A 142 -11.63 -11.32 1.15
C LEU A 142 -10.45 -10.69 0.40
N ALA A 143 -9.21 -11.03 0.77
CA ALA A 143 -8.01 -10.54 0.10
C ALA A 143 -7.86 -11.07 -1.33
N ALA A 144 -8.23 -12.33 -1.60
CA ALA A 144 -8.23 -12.88 -2.95
C ALA A 144 -9.24 -12.16 -3.86
N ASN A 145 -10.44 -11.87 -3.33
CA ASN A 145 -11.45 -11.07 -4.01
C ASN A 145 -10.96 -9.64 -4.28
N ALA A 146 -10.45 -8.97 -3.25
CA ALA A 146 -9.88 -7.63 -3.39
C ALA A 146 -8.76 -7.61 -4.43
N TYR A 147 -7.91 -8.64 -4.49
CA TYR A 147 -6.88 -8.76 -5.50
C TYR A 147 -7.47 -8.83 -6.91
N ARG A 148 -8.44 -9.72 -7.12
CA ARG A 148 -9.13 -9.92 -8.42
C ARG A 148 -9.76 -8.61 -8.91
N GLU A 149 -10.38 -7.86 -8.00
CA GLU A 149 -11.08 -6.61 -8.29
C GLU A 149 -10.13 -5.43 -8.55
N LEU A 150 -9.13 -5.23 -7.69
CA LEU A 150 -8.21 -4.09 -7.75
C LEU A 150 -7.12 -4.22 -8.82
N TYR A 151 -6.77 -5.46 -9.17
CA TYR A 151 -5.63 -5.79 -10.02
C TYR A 151 -6.03 -6.78 -11.12
N SER A 152 -7.10 -6.45 -11.86
CA SER A 152 -7.65 -7.26 -12.95
C SER A 152 -6.66 -7.60 -14.06
N ASP A 153 -5.60 -6.80 -14.21
CA ASP A 153 -4.55 -7.01 -15.20
C ASP A 153 -3.58 -8.15 -14.82
N PHE A 154 -3.65 -8.65 -13.58
CA PHE A 154 -2.81 -9.73 -13.10
C PHE A 154 -3.60 -11.01 -12.87
N LYS A 155 -2.92 -12.15 -13.05
CA LYS A 155 -3.49 -13.46 -12.69
C LYS A 155 -3.92 -13.45 -11.21
N PRO A 156 -5.19 -13.75 -10.89
CA PRO A 156 -5.68 -13.77 -9.52
C PRO A 156 -4.93 -14.77 -8.64
N TYR A 157 -4.75 -14.42 -7.37
CA TYR A 157 -4.26 -15.35 -6.35
C TYR A 157 -5.41 -16.17 -5.77
N LYS A 158 -5.15 -17.46 -5.50
CA LYS A 158 -6.06 -18.29 -4.71
C LYS A 158 -5.98 -17.88 -3.23
N ALA A 159 -7.09 -17.96 -2.51
CA ALA A 159 -7.14 -17.68 -1.07
C ALA A 159 -6.11 -18.51 -0.28
N SER A 160 -6.00 -19.81 -0.59
CA SER A 160 -5.02 -20.70 0.06
C SER A 160 -3.56 -20.31 -0.20
N SER A 161 -3.24 -19.75 -1.36
CA SER A 161 -1.90 -19.24 -1.67
C SER A 161 -1.60 -17.97 -0.87
N LEU A 162 -2.55 -17.05 -0.74
CA LEU A 162 -2.40 -15.84 0.08
C LEU A 162 -2.28 -16.20 1.57
N GLU A 163 -3.04 -17.17 2.05
CA GLU A 163 -2.93 -17.69 3.42
C GLU A 163 -1.53 -18.21 3.72
N GLN A 164 -0.96 -19.05 2.85
CA GLN A 164 0.39 -19.58 3.04
C GLN A 164 1.45 -18.48 3.05
N GLU A 165 1.34 -17.53 2.13
CA GLU A 165 2.27 -16.41 2.04
C GLU A 165 2.15 -15.49 3.26
N TYR A 166 0.93 -15.25 3.73
CA TYR A 166 0.67 -14.49 4.96
C TYR A 166 1.32 -15.15 6.18
N LEU A 167 1.09 -16.45 6.37
CA LEU A 167 1.71 -17.20 7.47
C LEU A 167 3.24 -17.09 7.43
N LYS A 168 3.82 -17.19 6.23
CA LYS A 168 5.27 -17.10 6.01
C LYS A 168 5.82 -15.71 6.31
N GLN A 169 5.18 -14.66 5.82
CA GLN A 169 5.72 -13.31 5.84
C GLN A 169 5.33 -12.48 7.08
N PHE A 170 4.16 -12.76 7.68
CA PHE A 170 3.60 -11.97 8.78
C PHE A 170 3.61 -12.70 10.11
N ARG A 171 3.01 -13.90 10.19
CA ARG A 171 2.94 -14.63 11.46
C ARG A 171 4.30 -15.18 11.91
N LYS A 172 5.00 -15.90 11.03
CA LYS A 172 6.28 -16.53 11.38
C LYS A 172 7.40 -15.54 11.68
N THR A 173 7.30 -14.32 11.16
CA THR A 173 8.31 -13.27 11.34
C THR A 173 7.99 -12.33 12.51
N GLY A 174 6.81 -12.44 13.12
CA GLY A 174 6.33 -11.52 14.15
C GLY A 174 5.84 -10.16 13.62
N ARG A 175 5.86 -9.93 12.30
CA ARG A 175 5.37 -8.67 11.71
C ARG A 175 3.89 -8.44 12.00
N GLU A 176 3.07 -9.49 12.06
CA GLU A 176 1.65 -9.39 12.45
C GLU A 176 1.49 -8.64 13.78
N SER A 177 2.21 -9.07 14.82
CA SER A 177 2.18 -8.44 16.14
C SER A 177 2.72 -7.01 16.13
N GLN A 178 3.69 -6.70 15.27
CA GLN A 178 4.20 -5.32 15.12
C GLN A 178 3.13 -4.38 14.56
N PHE A 179 2.39 -4.82 13.54
CA PHE A 179 1.25 -4.05 13.02
C PHE A 179 0.20 -3.81 14.10
N PHE A 180 -0.14 -4.85 14.89
CA PHE A 180 -1.12 -4.73 15.95
C PHE A 180 -0.68 -3.73 17.03
N SER A 181 0.57 -3.84 17.49
CA SER A 181 1.13 -2.89 18.47
C SER A 181 1.05 -1.45 17.97
N VAL A 182 1.45 -1.20 16.71
CA VAL A 182 1.39 0.15 16.13
C VAL A 182 -0.04 0.67 16.08
N TRP A 183 -1.02 -0.18 15.73
CA TRP A 183 -2.43 0.23 15.70
C TRP A 183 -3.03 0.42 17.09
N ASP A 184 -2.65 -0.40 18.07
CA ASP A 184 -3.04 -0.24 19.47
C ASP A 184 -2.48 1.08 20.04
N ASP A 185 -1.23 1.42 19.73
CA ASP A 185 -0.55 2.64 20.18
C ASP A 185 -1.14 3.92 19.58
N LEU A 186 -1.76 3.84 18.41
CA LEU A 186 -2.47 4.96 17.78
C LEU A 186 -3.72 5.39 18.55
N GLY A 187 -4.18 4.58 19.52
CA GLY A 187 -5.24 4.88 20.48
C GLY A 187 -6.66 4.87 19.90
N PRO A 188 -7.69 4.91 20.76
CA PRO A 188 -9.11 4.80 20.37
C PRO A 188 -9.62 5.99 19.53
N HIS A 189 -8.86 7.08 19.45
CA HIS A 189 -9.20 8.26 18.63
C HIS A 189 -8.76 8.11 17.16
N ASN A 190 -7.88 7.15 16.86
CA ASN A 190 -7.68 6.71 15.50
C ASN A 190 -8.68 5.59 15.24
N ASN A 191 -9.72 5.90 14.48
CA ASN A 191 -10.77 4.98 14.04
C ASN A 191 -10.24 3.84 13.13
N GLY A 192 -9.00 3.37 13.29
CA GLY A 192 -8.36 2.35 12.45
C GLY A 192 -9.18 1.07 12.39
N GLN A 193 -9.73 0.61 13.52
CA GLN A 193 -10.63 -0.54 13.55
C GLN A 193 -11.91 -0.29 12.74
N GLU A 194 -12.56 0.88 12.90
CA GLU A 194 -13.75 1.22 12.12
C GLU A 194 -13.44 1.36 10.62
N VAL A 195 -12.30 1.94 10.26
CA VAL A 195 -11.84 2.05 8.86
C VAL A 195 -11.68 0.66 8.26
N TRP A 196 -11.09 -0.29 8.99
CA TRP A 196 -10.93 -1.66 8.50
C TRP A 196 -12.22 -2.45 8.46
N LEU A 197 -13.16 -2.21 9.39
CA LEU A 197 -14.51 -2.75 9.33
C LEU A 197 -15.25 -2.23 8.09
N GLN A 198 -15.20 -0.92 7.82
CA GLN A 198 -15.77 -0.33 6.61
C GLN A 198 -15.13 -0.92 5.34
N VAL A 199 -13.80 -1.07 5.31
CA VAL A 199 -13.12 -1.70 4.18
C VAL A 199 -13.59 -3.16 4.01
N ALA A 200 -13.78 -3.90 5.10
CA ALA A 200 -14.28 -5.28 5.05
C ALA A 200 -15.70 -5.35 4.47
N GLU A 201 -16.57 -4.40 4.80
CA GLU A 201 -17.94 -4.31 4.28
C GLU A 201 -18.00 -3.92 2.80
N LEU A 202 -17.01 -3.17 2.32
CA LEU A 202 -16.94 -2.76 0.92
C LEU A 202 -16.41 -3.86 -0.01
N ILE A 203 -15.76 -4.89 0.52
CA ILE A 203 -15.26 -6.01 -0.28
C ILE A 203 -16.42 -7.00 -0.48
N PRO A 204 -16.84 -7.27 -1.74
CA PRO A 204 -17.92 -8.21 -1.99
C PRO A 204 -17.56 -9.61 -1.47
N GLU A 205 -18.56 -10.36 -1.01
CA GLU A 205 -18.37 -11.75 -0.59
C GLU A 205 -17.82 -12.61 -1.74
N VAL A 206 -17.06 -13.64 -1.38
CA VAL A 206 -16.33 -14.49 -2.33
C VAL A 206 -17.27 -15.47 -2.99
N GLU A 207 -17.30 -15.46 -4.32
CA GLU A 207 -17.88 -16.52 -5.12
C GLU A 207 -17.11 -17.84 -4.86
N ASP A 208 -17.82 -18.97 -4.85
CA ASP A 208 -17.25 -20.27 -4.44
C ASP A 208 -16.07 -20.73 -5.31
N ASP A 209 -15.86 -20.13 -6.49
CA ASP A 209 -14.83 -20.46 -7.48
C ASP A 209 -13.39 -20.17 -7.01
N LEU A 210 -13.21 -19.31 -6.00
CA LEU A 210 -11.90 -19.01 -5.41
C LEU A 210 -11.55 -19.90 -4.21
N LYS A 211 -12.44 -20.81 -3.79
CA LYS A 211 -12.14 -21.86 -2.80
C LYS A 211 -11.30 -22.94 -3.47
N GLY A 212 -9.98 -22.80 -3.40
CA GLY A 212 -9.09 -23.90 -3.77
C GLY A 212 -9.35 -25.10 -2.86
N GLU A 213 -10.00 -26.15 -3.36
CA GLU A 213 -10.14 -27.42 -2.65
C GLU A 213 -8.75 -27.91 -2.25
N ARG A 214 -8.49 -28.01 -0.94
CA ARG A 214 -7.40 -28.84 -0.43
C ARG A 214 -7.84 -30.29 -0.62
N ARG A 215 -7.31 -30.94 -1.65
CA ARG A 215 -7.29 -32.40 -1.74
C ARG A 215 -6.15 -32.95 -0.90
#